data_AF-A0A6A4VJM0-F1
#
_entry.id   AF-A0A6A4VJM0-F1
#
_cell.length_a   1.000
_cell.length_b   1.000
_cell.length_c   1.000
_cell.angle_alpha   90.00
_cell.angle_beta   90.00
_cell.angle_gamma   90.00
#
_symmetry.space_group_name_H-M   'P 1'
#
loop_
_entity.id
_entity.type
_entity.pdbx_description
1 polymer ?
#
loop_
_entity_poly.entity_id
_entity_poly.type
_entity_poly.pdbx_seq_one_letter_code
_entity_poly.pdbx_strand_id
1 'polypeptide(L)'
;MSPAVERPVMPDRYCLSCLCVASSDCDLNTPCREVGGRSFCGPFYMTEHFWRASNVSTEQRFSQLDYLGCAQDVDCAGQAVTLYMASHATDCDDDGHITCKDFGLTHLLGPRRCHDPAQRRAAEETVFVRRFARCLLDTLGLLGAGRRVRPHCQPRLLTWRAAADFDSEQQQLL
;
A
#
# COMPACT_ATOMS: atom_id res chain seq x y z
N MET A 1 16.56 -30.55 -7.35
CA MET A 1 16.45 -29.40 -6.42
C MET A 1 15.26 -28.58 -6.90
N SER A 2 14.08 -28.81 -6.34
CA SER A 2 12.92 -27.95 -6.61
C SER A 2 13.16 -26.60 -5.93
N PRO A 3 12.92 -25.46 -6.59
CA PRO A 3 12.92 -24.20 -5.88
C PRO A 3 11.82 -24.26 -4.82
N ALA A 4 12.14 -23.85 -3.59
CA ALA A 4 11.12 -23.59 -2.61
C ALA A 4 10.16 -22.56 -3.22
N VAL A 5 8.86 -22.84 -3.21
CA VAL A 5 7.85 -21.84 -3.56
C VAL A 5 7.92 -20.79 -2.47
N GLU A 6 8.69 -19.73 -2.72
CA GLU A 6 8.80 -18.59 -1.82
C GLU A 6 7.41 -17.95 -1.76
N ARG A 7 6.83 -17.89 -0.55
CA ARG A 7 5.50 -17.32 -0.37
C ARG A 7 5.56 -15.83 -0.72
N PRO A 8 4.59 -15.29 -1.47
CA PRO A 8 4.56 -13.86 -1.76
C PRO A 8 4.52 -13.06 -0.45
N VAL A 9 5.47 -12.13 -0.28
CA VAL A 9 5.46 -11.20 0.85
C VAL A 9 4.43 -10.12 0.53
N MET A 10 3.50 -9.89 1.45
CA MET A 10 2.36 -8.99 1.27
C MET A 10 2.30 -7.96 2.39
N PRO A 11 1.79 -6.75 2.11
CA PRO A 11 1.60 -5.74 3.14
C PRO A 11 0.53 -6.21 4.14
N ASP A 12 0.85 -6.14 5.43
CA ASP A 12 -0.13 -6.34 6.48
C ASP A 12 -1.11 -5.16 6.58
N ARG A 13 -2.14 -5.31 7.42
CA ARG A 13 -3.14 -4.27 7.64
C ARG A 13 -2.58 -2.93 8.13
N TYR A 14 -1.50 -2.93 8.91
CA TYR A 14 -0.88 -1.71 9.42
C TYR A 14 -0.14 -1.00 8.29
N CYS A 15 0.57 -1.77 7.46
CA CYS A 15 1.23 -1.30 6.27
C CYS A 15 0.25 -0.68 5.27
N LEU A 16 -0.84 -1.40 4.94
CA LEU A 16 -1.90 -0.92 4.07
C LEU A 16 -2.53 0.38 4.61
N SER A 17 -2.79 0.45 5.92
CA SER A 17 -3.31 1.66 6.57
C SER A 17 -2.35 2.84 6.37
N CYS A 18 -1.05 2.62 6.56
CA CYS A 18 -0.05 3.66 6.38
C CYS A 18 0.13 4.09 4.92
N LEU A 19 0.01 3.17 3.95
CA LEU A 19 0.00 3.51 2.52
C LEU A 19 -1.20 4.41 2.18
N CYS A 20 -2.37 4.11 2.73
CA CYS A 20 -3.59 4.91 2.57
C CYS A 20 -3.41 6.34 3.15
N VAL A 21 -2.93 6.43 4.40
CA VAL A 21 -2.66 7.71 5.07
C VAL A 21 -1.60 8.54 4.34
N ALA A 22 -0.53 7.90 3.88
CA ALA A 22 0.53 8.58 3.14
C ALA A 22 0.03 9.16 1.81
N SER A 23 -0.87 8.45 1.14
CA SER A 23 -1.46 8.84 -0.14
C SER A 23 -2.43 10.01 0.00
N SER A 24 -3.40 9.91 0.91
CA SER A 24 -4.56 10.83 0.94
C SER A 24 -5.03 11.23 2.34
N ASP A 25 -4.27 10.91 3.39
CA ASP A 25 -4.78 10.86 4.78
C ASP A 25 -5.89 9.80 4.96
N CYS A 26 -5.94 8.83 4.03
CA CYS A 26 -6.95 7.81 3.91
C CYS A 26 -8.38 8.37 3.76
N ASP A 27 -8.52 9.50 3.05
CA ASP A 27 -9.81 10.10 2.73
C ASP A 27 -10.50 9.29 1.62
N LEU A 28 -11.57 8.58 1.98
CA LEU A 28 -12.36 7.73 1.07
C LEU A 28 -13.08 8.52 -0.03
N ASN A 29 -13.19 9.85 0.11
CA ASN A 29 -13.81 10.72 -0.88
C ASN A 29 -12.78 11.40 -1.80
N THR A 30 -11.51 11.01 -1.70
CA THR A 30 -10.43 11.58 -2.50
C THR A 30 -10.75 11.49 -3.99
N PRO A 31 -10.84 12.62 -4.72
CA PRO A 31 -11.12 12.60 -6.15
C PRO A 31 -9.87 12.22 -6.94
N CYS A 32 -10.08 11.91 -8.22
CA CYS A 32 -9.00 11.75 -9.18
C CYS A 32 -8.24 13.06 -9.41
N ARG A 33 -6.92 12.99 -9.51
CA ARG A 33 -6.03 14.10 -9.85
C ARG A 33 -5.15 13.75 -11.04
N GLU A 34 -5.11 14.63 -12.02
CA GLU A 34 -4.23 14.50 -13.18
C GLU A 34 -2.85 15.08 -12.89
N VAL A 35 -1.81 14.24 -12.99
CA VAL A 35 -0.40 14.66 -12.84
C VAL A 35 0.43 14.00 -13.93
N GLY A 36 1.11 14.80 -14.75
CA GLY A 36 2.01 14.28 -15.80
C GLY A 36 1.32 13.35 -16.81
N GLY A 37 0.05 13.62 -17.14
CA GLY A 37 -0.74 12.81 -18.08
C GLY A 37 -1.25 11.48 -17.51
N ARG A 38 -1.30 11.34 -16.17
CA ARG A 38 -1.85 10.17 -15.48
C ARG A 38 -2.87 10.61 -14.44
N SER A 39 -3.96 9.86 -14.33
CA SER A 39 -4.95 10.00 -13.27
C SER A 39 -4.55 9.20 -12.04
N PHE A 40 -4.60 9.83 -10.87
CA PHE A 40 -4.39 9.23 -9.55
C PHE A 40 -5.68 9.37 -8.74
N CYS A 41 -6.33 8.25 -8.42
CA CYS A 41 -7.68 8.24 -7.86
C CYS A 41 -7.75 7.59 -6.48
N GLY A 42 -8.69 8.08 -5.68
CA GLY A 42 -9.10 7.45 -4.43
C GLY A 42 -8.08 7.46 -3.31
N PRO A 43 -8.37 6.74 -2.21
CA PRO A 43 -7.62 6.85 -0.97
C PRO A 43 -6.16 6.39 -1.09
N PHE A 44 -5.83 5.57 -2.08
CA PHE A 44 -4.46 5.10 -2.34
C PHE A 44 -3.74 5.86 -3.46
N TYR A 45 -4.36 6.89 -4.07
CA TYR A 45 -3.85 7.53 -5.29
C TYR A 45 -3.40 6.50 -6.34
N MET A 46 -4.28 5.54 -6.60
CA MET A 46 -4.01 4.46 -7.55
C MET A 46 -4.14 4.98 -8.98
N THR A 47 -3.24 4.53 -9.86
CA THR A 47 -3.33 4.79 -11.30
C THR A 47 -3.96 3.61 -12.04
N GLU A 48 -4.49 3.83 -13.24
CA GLU A 48 -5.06 2.76 -14.06
C GLU A 48 -4.03 1.68 -14.42
N HIS A 49 -2.77 2.08 -14.63
CA HIS A 49 -1.67 1.13 -14.85
C HIS A 49 -1.41 0.26 -13.61
N PHE A 50 -1.45 0.85 -12.41
CA PHE A 50 -1.30 0.10 -11.16
C PHE A 50 -2.44 -0.91 -10.99
N TRP A 51 -3.69 -0.47 -11.22
CA TRP A 51 -4.88 -1.33 -11.16
C TRP A 51 -4.82 -2.51 -12.14
N ARG A 52 -4.39 -2.29 -13.38
CA ARG A 52 -4.18 -3.40 -14.34
C ARG A 52 -3.09 -4.36 -13.88
N ALA A 53 -1.97 -3.83 -13.39
CA ALA A 53 -0.82 -4.63 -12.98
C ALA A 53 -1.08 -5.47 -11.72
N SER A 54 -2.04 -5.07 -10.87
CA SER A 54 -2.43 -5.86 -9.71
C SER A 54 -3.30 -7.08 -10.05
N ASN A 55 -3.86 -7.15 -11.26
CA ASN A 55 -4.86 -8.15 -11.66
C ASN A 55 -6.10 -8.21 -10.73
N VAL A 56 -6.40 -7.17 -9.95
CA VAL A 56 -7.56 -7.20 -9.03
C VAL A 56 -8.89 -7.42 -9.76
N SER A 57 -8.99 -7.05 -11.04
CA SER A 57 -10.18 -7.30 -11.85
C SER A 57 -10.43 -8.78 -12.16
N THR A 58 -9.47 -9.67 -11.92
CA THR A 58 -9.67 -11.13 -12.04
C THR A 58 -10.30 -11.74 -10.79
N GLU A 59 -10.28 -11.02 -9.66
CA GLU A 59 -10.98 -11.44 -8.45
C GLU A 59 -12.49 -11.36 -8.68
N GLN A 60 -13.20 -12.46 -8.43
CA GLN A 60 -14.65 -12.54 -8.67
C GLN A 60 -15.40 -11.37 -8.01
N ARG A 61 -14.99 -10.99 -6.79
CA ARG A 61 -15.56 -9.89 -6.00
C ARG A 61 -15.48 -8.53 -6.69
N PHE A 62 -14.41 -8.28 -7.45
CA PHE A 62 -14.10 -6.98 -8.04
C PHE A 62 -14.19 -6.99 -9.58
N SER A 63 -14.53 -8.12 -10.18
CA SER A 63 -14.59 -8.33 -11.64
C SER A 63 -15.52 -7.38 -12.41
N GLN A 64 -16.50 -6.77 -11.73
CA GLN A 64 -17.44 -5.82 -12.33
C GLN A 64 -17.02 -4.35 -12.17
N LEU A 65 -15.96 -4.07 -11.40
CA LEU A 65 -15.45 -2.72 -11.20
C LEU A 65 -14.43 -2.38 -12.28
N ASP A 66 -14.64 -1.26 -12.96
CA ASP A 66 -13.59 -0.65 -13.76
C ASP A 66 -12.54 0.02 -12.86
N TYR A 67 -11.51 0.62 -13.46
CA TYR A 67 -10.48 1.33 -12.73
C TYR A 67 -11.03 2.39 -11.77
N LEU A 68 -11.97 3.21 -12.21
CA LEU A 68 -12.48 4.32 -11.40
C LEU A 68 -13.33 3.81 -10.24
N GLY A 69 -14.18 2.82 -10.49
CA GLY A 69 -14.96 2.15 -9.46
C GLY A 69 -14.07 1.47 -8.43
N CYS A 70 -13.06 0.74 -8.88
CA CYS A 70 -12.12 0.08 -7.97
C CYS A 70 -11.26 1.07 -7.19
N ALA A 71 -10.81 2.16 -7.80
CA ALA A 71 -10.00 3.16 -7.12
C ALA A 71 -10.77 3.89 -6.02
N GLN A 72 -12.09 4.09 -6.18
CA GLN A 72 -12.95 4.70 -5.16
C GLN A 72 -13.49 3.71 -4.13
N ASP A 73 -13.54 2.42 -4.45
CA ASP A 73 -13.88 1.36 -3.51
C ASP A 73 -12.64 0.99 -2.68
N VAL A 74 -12.63 1.33 -1.40
CA VAL A 74 -11.46 1.12 -0.55
C VAL A 74 -11.08 -0.37 -0.43
N ASP A 75 -12.06 -1.30 -0.46
CA ASP A 75 -11.80 -2.74 -0.45
C ASP A 75 -11.08 -3.18 -1.72
N CYS A 76 -11.56 -2.74 -2.88
CA CYS A 76 -10.92 -3.03 -4.16
C CYS A 76 -9.54 -2.38 -4.27
N ALA A 77 -9.41 -1.10 -3.91
CA ALA A 77 -8.16 -0.37 -3.97
C ALA A 77 -7.09 -0.99 -3.05
N GLY A 78 -7.45 -1.39 -1.83
CA GLY A 78 -6.51 -2.06 -0.94
C GLY A 78 -6.14 -3.46 -1.44
N GLN A 79 -7.10 -4.24 -1.94
CA GLN A 79 -6.77 -5.53 -2.57
C GLN A 79 -5.85 -5.35 -3.78
N ALA A 80 -6.07 -4.31 -4.59
CA ALA A 80 -5.19 -3.98 -5.70
C ALA A 80 -3.76 -3.67 -5.22
N VAL A 81 -3.59 -2.92 -4.13
CA VAL A 81 -2.27 -2.68 -3.53
C VAL A 81 -1.64 -4.00 -3.05
N THR A 82 -2.39 -4.83 -2.33
CA THR A 82 -1.89 -6.14 -1.85
C THR A 82 -1.41 -7.02 -2.99
N LEU A 83 -2.22 -7.22 -4.03
CA LEU A 83 -1.87 -8.07 -5.18
C LEU A 83 -0.74 -7.46 -6.01
N TYR A 84 -0.69 -6.13 -6.13
CA TYR A 84 0.43 -5.45 -6.79
C TYR A 84 1.74 -5.73 -6.06
N MET A 85 1.77 -5.58 -4.73
CA MET A 85 2.97 -5.86 -3.94
C MET A 85 3.37 -7.34 -4.00
N ALA A 86 2.41 -8.26 -3.94
CA ALA A 86 2.66 -9.70 -4.04
C ALA A 86 3.42 -10.08 -5.34
N SER A 87 3.30 -9.27 -6.40
CA SER A 87 3.87 -9.54 -7.72
C SER A 87 5.00 -8.60 -8.14
N HIS A 88 5.09 -7.40 -7.56
CA HIS A 88 5.99 -6.35 -7.98
C HIS A 88 6.87 -5.78 -6.87
N ALA A 89 6.65 -6.14 -5.60
CA ALA A 89 7.53 -5.69 -4.54
C ALA A 89 8.94 -6.25 -4.72
N THR A 90 9.90 -5.45 -4.34
CA THR A 90 11.33 -5.77 -4.39
C THR A 90 12.00 -5.12 -3.21
N ASP A 91 13.15 -5.64 -2.79
CA ASP A 91 14.01 -5.00 -1.78
C ASP A 91 14.44 -3.66 -2.36
N CYS A 92 13.78 -2.61 -1.87
CA CYS A 92 13.84 -1.32 -2.48
C CYS A 92 14.91 -0.46 -1.86
N ASP A 93 15.23 -0.64 -0.59
CA ASP A 93 16.31 0.10 0.06
C ASP A 93 17.64 -0.68 0.15
N ASP A 94 17.71 -1.86 -0.47
CA ASP A 94 18.85 -2.77 -0.54
C ASP A 94 19.32 -3.26 0.84
N ASP A 95 18.38 -3.49 1.77
CA ASP A 95 18.69 -3.97 3.13
C ASP A 95 18.65 -5.51 3.28
N GLY A 96 18.34 -6.21 2.20
CA GLY A 96 18.23 -7.66 2.12
C GLY A 96 16.86 -8.23 2.45
N HIS A 97 15.87 -7.40 2.77
CA HIS A 97 14.53 -7.82 3.17
C HIS A 97 13.45 -7.04 2.42
N ILE A 98 12.33 -7.70 2.12
CA ILE A 98 11.13 -7.01 1.63
C ILE A 98 10.24 -6.72 2.85
N THR A 99 10.19 -5.45 3.24
CA THR A 99 9.45 -4.96 4.39
C THR A 99 8.36 -3.96 3.98
N CYS A 100 7.60 -3.46 4.97
CA CYS A 100 6.64 -2.40 4.71
C CYS A 100 7.30 -1.11 4.17
N LYS A 101 8.57 -0.85 4.50
CA LYS A 101 9.31 0.29 3.95
C LYS A 101 9.44 0.16 2.43
N ASP A 102 9.74 -1.05 1.95
CA ASP A 102 9.84 -1.38 0.53
C ASP A 102 8.52 -1.27 -0.20
N PHE A 103 7.41 -1.69 0.43
CA PHE A 103 6.08 -1.48 -0.12
C PHE A 103 5.75 0.01 -0.28
N GLY A 104 6.12 0.85 0.69
CA GLY A 104 5.98 2.31 0.59
C GLY A 104 6.75 2.91 -0.59
N LEU A 105 8.02 2.55 -0.74
CA LEU A 105 8.86 3.02 -1.84
C LEU A 105 8.37 2.48 -3.19
N THR A 106 7.99 1.20 -3.25
CA THR A 106 7.43 0.57 -4.44
C THR A 106 6.09 1.19 -4.84
N HIS A 107 5.23 1.58 -3.89
CA HIS A 107 3.97 2.28 -4.18
C HIS A 107 4.21 3.63 -4.86
N LEU A 108 5.19 4.38 -4.35
CA LEU A 108 5.52 5.71 -4.84
C LEU A 108 6.29 5.68 -6.17
N LEU A 109 7.30 4.81 -6.27
CA LEU A 109 8.25 4.76 -7.38
C LEU A 109 7.87 3.73 -8.44
N GLY A 110 7.18 2.66 -8.08
CA GLY A 110 7.10 1.42 -8.87
C GLY A 110 8.43 0.64 -8.87
N PRO A 111 8.41 -0.64 -9.26
CA PRO A 111 9.56 -1.54 -9.13
C PRO A 111 10.77 -1.10 -9.96
N ARG A 112 10.56 -0.48 -11.12
CA ARG A 112 11.67 -0.07 -12.00
C ARG A 112 12.51 1.08 -11.44
N ARG A 113 11.84 2.11 -10.89
CA ARG A 113 12.55 3.30 -10.36
C ARG A 113 13.06 3.07 -8.93
N CYS A 114 12.52 2.09 -8.25
CA CYS A 114 13.00 1.63 -6.97
C CYS A 114 14.50 1.26 -7.01
N HIS A 115 14.99 0.63 -8.07
CA HIS A 115 16.43 0.31 -8.19
C HIS A 115 17.34 1.49 -8.60
N ASP A 116 16.82 2.71 -8.74
CA ASP A 116 17.62 3.91 -9.04
C ASP A 116 17.91 4.68 -7.73
N PRO A 117 19.17 4.72 -7.26
CA PRO A 117 19.52 5.41 -6.02
C PRO A 117 19.22 6.92 -6.01
N ALA A 118 19.20 7.58 -7.16
CA ALA A 118 18.83 9.00 -7.24
C ALA A 118 17.31 9.16 -7.04
N GLN A 119 16.51 8.27 -7.64
CA GLN A 119 15.06 8.27 -7.46
C GLN A 119 14.67 7.92 -6.03
N ARG A 120 15.35 6.95 -5.39
CA ARG A 120 15.12 6.62 -3.97
C ARG A 120 15.39 7.80 -3.05
N ARG A 121 16.53 8.47 -3.21
CA ARG A 121 16.86 9.67 -2.42
C ARG A 121 15.82 10.78 -2.63
N ALA A 122 15.40 11.02 -3.86
CA ALA A 122 14.34 11.98 -4.14
C ALA A 122 12.99 11.59 -3.51
N ALA A 123 12.67 10.29 -3.47
CA ALA A 123 11.46 9.78 -2.84
C ALA A 123 11.41 10.07 -1.33
N GLU A 124 12.54 9.94 -0.63
CA GLU A 124 12.63 10.19 0.83
C GLU A 124 12.25 11.62 1.21
N GLU A 125 12.44 12.59 0.31
CA GLU A 125 12.10 13.99 0.51
C GLU A 125 10.62 14.31 0.28
N THR A 126 9.84 13.35 -0.24
CA THR A 126 8.43 13.56 -0.56
C THR A 126 7.55 13.65 0.69
N VAL A 127 6.42 14.36 0.54
CA VAL A 127 5.38 14.40 1.59
C VAL A 127 4.84 12.99 1.87
N PHE A 128 4.73 12.15 0.83
CA PHE A 128 4.30 10.76 0.96
C PHE A 128 5.20 9.99 1.92
N VAL A 129 6.52 9.92 1.68
CA VAL A 129 7.44 9.14 2.52
C VAL A 129 7.49 9.68 3.95
N ARG A 130 7.46 11.01 4.14
CA ARG A 130 7.39 11.60 5.49
C ARG A 130 6.13 11.17 6.25
N ARG A 131 4.97 11.18 5.61
CA ARG A 131 3.70 10.74 6.22
C ARG A 131 3.70 9.24 6.49
N PHE A 132 4.21 8.46 5.55
CA PHE A 132 4.33 7.02 5.64
C PHE A 132 5.20 6.59 6.82
N ALA A 133 6.44 7.09 6.89
CA ALA A 133 7.37 6.79 7.97
C ALA A 133 6.80 7.20 9.33
N ARG A 134 6.13 8.35 9.40
CA ARG A 134 5.43 8.79 10.63
C ARG A 134 4.35 7.80 11.05
N CYS A 135 3.52 7.33 10.12
CA CYS A 135 2.48 6.35 10.41
C CYS A 135 3.08 5.03 10.92
N LEU A 136 4.13 4.51 10.26
CA LEU A 136 4.79 3.27 10.69
C LEU A 136 5.37 3.38 12.10
N LEU A 137 6.01 4.49 12.41
CA LEU A 137 6.54 4.69 13.76
C LEU A 137 5.41 4.84 14.81
N ASP A 138 4.25 5.36 14.43
CA ASP A 138 3.07 5.46 15.31
C ASP A 138 2.47 4.06 15.54
N THR A 139 2.42 3.18 14.53
CA THR A 139 1.93 1.78 14.67
C THR A 139 2.88 0.91 15.49
N LEU A 140 4.19 1.17 15.42
CA LEU A 140 5.21 0.52 16.24
C LEU A 140 5.30 1.08 17.68
N GLY A 141 4.50 2.10 18.02
CA GLY A 141 4.51 2.73 19.34
C GLY A 141 5.78 3.53 19.66
N LEU A 142 6.64 3.77 18.67
CA LEU A 142 7.93 4.44 18.83
C LEU A 142 7.80 5.97 18.98
N LEU A 143 6.64 6.52 18.64
CA LEU A 143 6.37 7.95 18.71
C LEU A 143 5.66 8.38 20.00
N GLY A 144 6.18 7.92 21.14
CA GLY A 144 5.98 8.49 22.47
C GLY A 144 4.58 8.35 23.07
N ALA A 145 4.53 7.83 24.30
CA ALA A 145 3.34 7.55 25.12
C ALA A 145 2.42 8.77 25.47
N GLY A 146 2.61 9.93 24.83
CA GLY A 146 1.80 11.14 25.00
C GLY A 146 1.18 11.71 23.72
N ARG A 147 1.48 11.14 22.53
CA ARG A 147 0.77 11.47 21.30
C ARG A 147 -0.25 10.37 21.04
N ARG A 148 -1.54 10.74 20.94
CA ARG A 148 -2.55 9.76 20.50
C ARG A 148 -2.15 9.29 19.11
N VAL A 149 -2.03 7.97 18.93
CA VAL A 149 -1.93 7.36 17.59
C VAL A 149 -3.04 7.97 16.76
N ARG A 150 -2.69 8.56 15.61
CA ARG A 150 -3.72 9.17 14.75
C ARG A 150 -4.79 8.13 14.48
N PRO A 151 -6.08 8.47 14.62
CA PRO A 151 -7.16 7.52 14.41
C PRO A 151 -7.05 6.82 13.04
N HIS A 152 -6.58 7.53 12.01
CA HIS A 152 -6.45 7.00 10.65
C HIS A 152 -5.22 6.08 10.47
N CYS A 153 -4.27 6.09 11.40
CA CYS A 153 -3.17 5.11 11.47
C CYS A 153 -3.58 3.85 12.28
N GLN A 154 -4.78 3.82 12.88
CA GLN A 154 -5.30 2.66 13.59
C GLN A 154 -6.16 1.82 12.65
N PRO A 155 -5.77 0.58 12.31
CA PRO A 155 -6.56 -0.28 11.43
C PRO A 155 -7.97 -0.55 11.97
N ARG A 156 -8.15 -0.49 13.30
CA ARG A 156 -9.47 -0.67 13.96
C ARG A 156 -10.50 0.39 13.58
N LEU A 157 -10.08 1.55 13.08
CA LEU A 157 -10.97 2.62 12.63
C LEU A 157 -11.22 2.57 11.11
N LEU A 158 -10.47 1.72 10.40
CA LEU A 158 -10.70 1.40 9.00
C LEU A 158 -11.59 0.16 8.94
N THR A 159 -12.90 0.37 8.80
CA THR A 159 -13.93 -0.69 8.86
C THR A 159 -14.05 -1.52 7.57
N TRP A 160 -13.04 -1.49 6.70
CA TRP A 160 -13.11 -2.11 5.38
C TRP A 160 -12.38 -3.47 5.35
N ARG A 161 -12.99 -4.43 4.65
CA ARG A 161 -12.72 -5.86 4.76
C ARG A 161 -11.31 -6.25 4.35
N ALA A 162 -10.68 -5.59 3.37
CA ALA A 162 -9.32 -5.97 2.97
C ALA A 162 -8.29 -5.80 4.11
N ALA A 163 -8.53 -4.88 5.05
CA ALA A 163 -7.71 -4.75 6.26
C ALA A 163 -8.08 -5.77 7.37
N ALA A 164 -9.29 -6.31 7.34
CA ALA A 164 -9.81 -7.28 8.32
C ALA A 164 -9.48 -8.74 7.95
N ASP A 165 -9.55 -9.08 6.65
CA ASP A 165 -9.33 -10.44 6.16
C ASP A 165 -7.86 -10.88 6.34
N PHE A 166 -6.90 -9.93 6.28
CA PHE A 166 -5.48 -10.20 6.57
C PHE A 166 -5.22 -10.70 8.00
N ASP A 167 -6.02 -10.26 8.98
CA ASP A 167 -5.90 -10.72 10.37
C ASP A 167 -6.39 -12.17 10.51
N SER A 168 -7.37 -12.60 9.70
CA SER A 168 -7.95 -13.95 9.76
C SER A 168 -7.11 -15.02 9.06
N GLU A 169 -6.43 -14.70 7.95
CA GLU A 169 -5.57 -15.66 7.25
C GLU A 169 -4.23 -15.90 7.97
N GLN A 170 -3.68 -14.89 8.68
CA GLN A 170 -2.48 -15.11 9.50
C GLN A 170 -2.78 -15.84 10.82
N GLN A 171 -4.00 -15.69 11.38
CA GLN A 171 -4.42 -16.44 12.57
C GLN A 171 -4.73 -17.92 12.32
N GLN A 172 -4.87 -18.36 11.06
CA GLN A 172 -5.01 -19.78 10.71
C GLN A 172 -3.66 -20.47 10.43
N LEU A 173 -2.55 -19.73 10.54
CA LEU A 173 -1.18 -20.21 10.29
C LEU A 173 -0.25 -20.05 11.52
N LEU A 174 -0.83 -19.80 12.70
CA LEU A 174 -0.21 -19.95 14.02
C LEU A 174 -0.98 -21.01 14.81
#